data_AF-A0A6F9YLG8-F1
#
_entry.id   AF-A0A6F9YLG8-F1
#
_cell.length_a   1.000
_cell.length_b   1.000
_cell.length_c   1.000
_cell.angle_alpha   90.00
_cell.angle_beta   90.00
_cell.angle_gamma   90.00
#
_symmetry.space_group_name_H-M   'P 1'
#
loop_
_entity.id
_entity.type
_entity.pdbx_description
1 polymer ?
#
loop_
_entity_poly.entity_id
_entity_poly.type
_entity_poly.pdbx_seq_one_letter_code
_entity_poly.pdbx_strand_id
1 'polypeptide(L)'
;MGERTQLLVRLHDEDGKTRFSTVLHYQWGFGRVMLMDTLNLVAQIPAAYHLNLESAFGKGYEEAYYRWFGQKSSGDNYVGVAIEKFEEYGISKEFAYHATEDDLWKCDNNDGFIILDLFKGPAYYGFERSIVSFFANDWESSSYSVKQVSFEDYCNQSDGNEYTTDNFRASWKLLAEEYGIELVEPKTVIRLGKGESNYE
;
A
#
# COMPACT_ATOMS: atom_id res chain seq x y z
N MET A 1 3.89 10.27 -21.04
CA MET A 1 3.26 9.08 -20.42
C MET A 1 2.69 9.53 -19.09
N GLY A 2 1.55 8.99 -18.64
CA GLY A 2 0.97 9.37 -17.35
C GLY A 2 1.70 8.69 -16.20
N GLU A 3 1.85 9.37 -15.08
CA GLU A 3 2.37 8.81 -13.83
C GLU A 3 1.52 7.59 -13.41
N ARG A 4 2.18 6.54 -12.95
CA ARG A 4 1.50 5.30 -12.53
C ARG A 4 2.16 4.78 -11.27
N THR A 5 1.39 4.76 -10.19
CA THR A 5 1.87 4.41 -8.86
C THR A 5 1.03 3.33 -8.23
N GLN A 6 1.60 2.68 -7.22
CA GLN A 6 0.95 1.59 -6.51
C GLN A 6 1.09 1.73 -5.00
N LEU A 7 0.02 1.38 -4.29
CA LEU A 7 -0.02 1.25 -2.84
C LEU A 7 -0.28 -0.22 -2.49
N LEU A 8 0.71 -0.88 -1.90
CA LEU A 8 0.53 -2.20 -1.30
C LEU A 8 0.05 -2.01 0.13
N VAL A 9 -1.13 -2.52 0.45
CA VAL A 9 -1.65 -2.56 1.81
C VAL A 9 -1.55 -3.97 2.35
N ARG A 10 -1.05 -4.13 3.58
CA ARG A 10 -0.92 -5.42 4.25
C ARG A 10 -1.53 -5.36 5.65
N LEU A 11 -2.23 -6.42 6.03
CA LEU A 11 -2.84 -6.60 7.33
C LEU A 11 -2.18 -7.76 8.02
N HIS A 12 -1.59 -7.47 9.17
CA HIS A 12 -0.87 -8.40 9.99
C HIS A 12 -1.67 -8.74 11.24
N ASP A 13 -1.57 -10.00 11.67
CA ASP A 13 -2.06 -10.40 12.98
C ASP A 13 -1.14 -9.97 14.13
N GLU A 14 -1.54 -10.33 15.34
CA GLU A 14 -0.80 -10.04 16.58
C GLU A 14 0.60 -10.67 16.58
N ASP A 15 0.81 -11.74 15.81
CA ASP A 15 2.10 -12.41 15.63
C ASP A 15 2.95 -11.76 14.50
N GLY A 16 2.44 -10.72 13.84
CA GLY A 16 3.09 -10.06 12.71
C GLY A 16 3.00 -10.82 11.39
N LYS A 17 2.15 -11.84 11.30
CA LYS A 17 1.95 -12.60 10.06
C LYS A 17 0.93 -11.89 9.18
N THR A 18 1.30 -11.65 7.92
CA THR A 18 0.37 -11.14 6.90
C THR A 18 -0.81 -12.10 6.72
N ARG A 19 -2.01 -11.63 7.03
CA ARG A 19 -3.27 -12.36 6.83
C ARG A 19 -3.97 -11.94 5.54
N PHE A 20 -3.82 -10.68 5.15
CA PHE A 20 -4.39 -10.13 3.92
C PHE A 20 -3.45 -9.07 3.34
N SER A 21 -3.33 -8.99 2.03
CA SER A 21 -2.63 -7.89 1.36
C SER A 21 -3.16 -7.58 -0.05
N THR A 22 -3.23 -6.30 -0.40
CA THR A 22 -3.75 -5.87 -1.70
C THR A 22 -2.98 -4.73 -2.32
N VAL A 23 -2.96 -4.68 -3.66
CA VAL A 23 -2.34 -3.59 -4.42
C VAL A 23 -3.43 -2.70 -4.98
N LEU A 24 -3.36 -1.42 -4.64
CA LEU A 24 -4.13 -0.35 -5.25
C LEU A 24 -3.25 0.32 -6.30
N HIS A 25 -3.78 0.51 -7.51
CA HIS A 25 -3.07 1.18 -8.60
C HIS A 25 -3.74 2.51 -8.90
N TYR A 26 -2.92 3.49 -9.25
CA TYR A 26 -3.39 4.83 -9.55
C TYR A 26 -2.85 5.27 -10.90
N GLN A 27 -3.75 5.70 -11.79
CA GLN A 27 -3.38 6.52 -12.94
C GLN A 27 -3.30 7.96 -12.44
N TRP A 28 -2.11 8.56 -12.47
CA TRP A 28 -1.80 9.90 -11.94
C TRP A 28 -1.91 10.00 -10.41
N GLY A 29 -1.42 8.97 -9.72
CA GLY A 29 -1.50 8.89 -8.26
C GLY A 29 -0.30 9.41 -7.48
N PHE A 30 0.77 9.82 -8.17
CA PHE A 30 2.01 10.21 -7.53
C PHE A 30 1.86 11.53 -6.74
N GLY A 31 2.67 11.68 -5.70
CA GLY A 31 2.56 12.82 -4.80
C GLY A 31 1.29 12.78 -3.94
N ARG A 32 0.25 13.54 -4.29
CA ARG A 32 -0.87 13.81 -3.37
C ARG A 32 -1.85 12.66 -3.18
N VAL A 33 -2.28 12.01 -4.26
CA VAL A 33 -3.43 11.10 -4.22
C VAL A 33 -3.11 9.89 -3.35
N MET A 34 -2.00 9.21 -3.63
CA MET A 34 -1.62 8.02 -2.86
C MET A 34 -1.29 8.35 -1.41
N LEU A 35 -0.69 9.52 -1.14
CA LEU A 35 -0.45 10.00 0.23
C LEU A 35 -1.77 10.25 0.98
N MET A 36 -2.75 10.90 0.34
CA MET A 36 -4.05 11.15 0.96
C MET A 36 -4.86 9.87 1.16
N ASP A 37 -4.83 8.95 0.19
CA ASP A 37 -5.50 7.66 0.32
C ASP A 37 -4.86 6.81 1.43
N THR A 38 -3.53 6.87 1.63
CA THR A 38 -2.85 6.20 2.75
C THR A 38 -3.42 6.68 4.09
N LEU A 39 -3.56 8.00 4.28
CA LEU A 39 -4.21 8.56 5.48
C LEU A 39 -5.68 8.14 5.58
N ASN A 40 -6.40 8.18 4.46
CA ASN A 40 -7.82 7.85 4.44
C ASN A 40 -8.08 6.39 4.82
N LEU A 41 -7.26 5.47 4.33
CA LEU A 41 -7.32 4.06 4.69
C LEU A 41 -7.07 3.89 6.19
N VAL A 42 -6.05 4.52 6.78
CA VAL A 42 -5.82 4.41 8.23
C VAL A 42 -6.96 5.04 9.04
N ALA A 43 -7.46 6.20 8.64
CA ALA A 43 -8.51 6.92 9.37
C ALA A 43 -9.87 6.20 9.34
N GLN A 44 -10.15 5.47 8.26
CA GLN A 44 -11.45 4.85 8.03
C GLN A 44 -11.46 3.34 8.26
N ILE A 45 -10.42 2.77 8.89
CA ILE A 45 -10.39 1.33 9.10
C ILE A 45 -11.63 0.88 9.89
N PRO A 46 -12.49 0.02 9.30
CA PRO A 46 -13.70 -0.39 9.97
C PRO A 46 -13.35 -1.41 11.06
N ALA A 47 -13.92 -1.20 12.23
CA ALA A 47 -13.90 -2.21 13.28
C ALA A 47 -14.67 -3.47 12.84
N ALA A 48 -14.29 -4.64 13.36
CA ALA A 48 -14.86 -5.93 12.95
C ALA A 48 -16.41 -5.96 13.06
N TYR A 49 -16.97 -5.31 14.08
CA TYR A 49 -18.43 -5.24 14.26
C TYR A 49 -19.14 -4.39 13.20
N HIS A 50 -18.50 -3.34 12.64
CA HIS A 50 -19.06 -2.59 11.51
C HIS A 50 -19.12 -3.44 10.23
N LEU A 51 -18.21 -4.41 10.11
CA LEU A 51 -18.18 -5.38 9.02
C LEU A 51 -19.09 -6.60 9.26
N ASN A 52 -19.81 -6.65 10.40
CA ASN A 52 -20.58 -7.81 10.86
C ASN A 52 -19.72 -9.09 10.96
N LEU A 53 -18.45 -8.96 11.36
CA LEU A 53 -17.53 -10.08 11.56
C LEU A 53 -17.48 -10.48 13.03
N GLU A 54 -17.40 -11.78 13.31
CA GLU A 54 -17.22 -12.32 14.67
C GLU A 54 -15.82 -12.03 15.24
N SER A 55 -14.86 -11.66 14.39
CA SER A 55 -13.48 -11.29 14.76
C SER A 55 -12.80 -10.50 13.64
N ALA A 56 -11.75 -9.75 13.96
CA ALA A 56 -10.96 -9.01 12.96
C ALA A 56 -10.21 -9.92 11.97
N PHE A 57 -10.00 -11.19 12.32
CA PHE A 57 -9.46 -12.23 11.44
C PHE A 57 -10.22 -13.53 11.61
N GLY A 58 -10.76 -14.07 10.52
CA GLY A 58 -11.52 -15.33 10.52
C GLY A 58 -12.45 -15.41 9.32
N LYS A 59 -12.83 -16.62 8.90
CA LYS A 59 -13.55 -16.92 7.64
C LYS A 59 -14.54 -15.82 7.20
N GLY A 60 -14.25 -15.15 6.08
CA GLY A 60 -15.12 -14.12 5.47
C GLY A 60 -14.67 -12.67 5.69
N TYR A 61 -13.65 -12.43 6.51
CA TYR A 61 -13.07 -11.08 6.71
C TYR A 61 -12.40 -10.54 5.45
N GLU A 62 -11.77 -11.39 4.64
CA GLU A 62 -11.00 -10.97 3.46
C GLU A 62 -11.88 -10.27 2.43
N GLU A 63 -13.11 -10.75 2.24
CA GLU A 63 -14.10 -10.09 1.39
C GLU A 63 -14.47 -8.71 1.92
N ALA A 64 -14.73 -8.61 3.22
CA ALA A 64 -15.18 -7.39 3.87
C ALA A 64 -14.10 -6.30 3.82
N TYR A 65 -12.85 -6.66 4.15
CA TYR A 65 -11.71 -5.74 4.05
C TYR A 65 -11.40 -5.38 2.60
N TYR A 66 -11.44 -6.33 1.66
CA TYR A 66 -11.26 -6.02 0.24
C TYR A 66 -12.28 -5.01 -0.28
N ARG A 67 -13.56 -5.18 0.06
CA ARG A 67 -14.63 -4.22 -0.30
C ARG A 67 -14.38 -2.85 0.32
N TRP A 68 -13.90 -2.79 1.57
CA TRP A 68 -13.54 -1.53 2.22
C TRP A 68 -12.34 -0.84 1.56
N PHE A 69 -11.25 -1.55 1.25
CA PHE A 69 -10.13 -1.02 0.44
C PHE A 69 -10.57 -0.53 -0.94
N GLY A 70 -11.66 -1.09 -1.48
CA GLY A 70 -12.31 -0.62 -2.69
C GLY A 70 -12.94 0.76 -2.57
N GLN A 71 -13.27 1.24 -1.36
CA GLN A 71 -13.87 2.56 -1.08
C GLN A 71 -12.80 3.66 -1.06
N LYS A 72 -12.28 4.01 -2.23
CA LYS A 72 -11.29 5.08 -2.41
C LYS A 72 -11.92 6.39 -2.87
N SER A 73 -11.24 7.49 -2.56
CA SER A 73 -11.71 8.86 -2.81
C SER A 73 -11.56 9.29 -4.29
N SER A 74 -10.57 8.72 -4.99
CA SER A 74 -10.30 8.96 -6.42
C SER A 74 -9.43 7.84 -7.00
N GLY A 75 -9.37 7.74 -8.34
CA GLY A 75 -8.60 6.73 -9.08
C GLY A 75 -9.42 5.51 -9.50
N ASP A 76 -9.19 5.05 -10.73
CA ASP A 76 -9.72 3.77 -11.19
C ASP A 76 -8.94 2.62 -10.54
N ASN A 77 -9.62 1.53 -10.17
CA ASN A 77 -8.93 0.27 -9.85
C ASN A 77 -7.92 -0.03 -10.96
N TYR A 78 -6.76 -0.63 -10.63
CA TYR A 78 -6.19 -1.54 -11.61
C TYR A 78 -7.27 -2.57 -11.89
N VAL A 79 -7.88 -2.51 -13.06
CA VAL A 79 -8.36 -3.71 -13.72
C VAL A 79 -7.22 -4.08 -14.64
N GLY A 80 -6.17 -4.65 -14.04
CA GLY A 80 -5.09 -5.19 -14.85
C GLY A 80 -5.65 -6.23 -15.80
N VAL A 81 -5.00 -6.40 -16.93
CA VAL A 81 -5.09 -7.62 -17.74
C VAL A 81 -4.95 -8.89 -16.87
N ALA A 82 -4.36 -8.78 -15.68
CA ALA A 82 -4.37 -9.79 -14.63
C ALA A 82 -5.80 -10.15 -14.14
N ILE A 83 -6.65 -9.17 -13.79
CA ILE A 83 -8.01 -9.39 -13.28
C ILE A 83 -8.93 -9.97 -14.36
N GLU A 84 -8.83 -9.51 -15.60
CA GLU A 84 -9.59 -10.09 -16.73
C GLU A 84 -9.19 -11.54 -17.02
N LYS A 85 -7.90 -11.90 -16.88
CA LYS A 85 -7.44 -13.29 -16.99
C LYS A 85 -7.88 -14.17 -15.80
N PHE A 86 -8.05 -13.61 -14.61
CA PHE A 86 -8.50 -14.39 -13.44
C PHE A 86 -9.94 -14.90 -13.58
N GLU A 87 -10.82 -14.12 -14.22
CA GLU A 87 -12.18 -14.57 -14.56
C GLU A 87 -12.19 -15.66 -15.65
N GLU A 88 -11.26 -15.59 -16.63
CA GLU A 88 -11.14 -16.56 -17.74
C GLU A 88 -10.73 -17.98 -17.28
N TYR A 89 -9.96 -18.11 -16.20
CA TYR A 89 -9.53 -19.40 -15.65
C TYR A 89 -10.43 -19.97 -14.54
N GLY A 90 -11.62 -19.37 -14.31
CA GLY A 90 -12.58 -19.86 -13.31
C GLY A 90 -12.14 -19.68 -11.86
N ILE A 91 -11.24 -18.73 -11.59
CA ILE A 91 -10.83 -18.42 -10.21
C ILE A 91 -11.91 -17.52 -9.58
N SER A 92 -12.70 -18.16 -8.71
CA SER A 92 -13.64 -17.53 -7.79
C SER A 92 -12.95 -16.49 -6.91
N LYS A 93 -13.68 -15.44 -6.51
CA LYS A 93 -13.29 -14.36 -5.59
C LYS A 93 -12.75 -14.81 -4.21
N GLU A 94 -12.52 -16.10 -3.95
CA GLU A 94 -11.94 -16.71 -2.74
C GLU A 94 -10.55 -16.12 -2.39
N PHE A 95 -10.47 -14.88 -1.92
CA PHE A 95 -10.71 -14.38 -0.55
C PHE A 95 -9.50 -14.55 0.37
N ALA A 96 -8.32 -14.21 -0.14
CA ALA A 96 -7.21 -13.58 0.58
C ALA A 96 -6.22 -13.15 -0.51
N TYR A 97 -6.35 -11.94 -1.06
CA TYR A 97 -5.24 -11.48 -1.90
C TYR A 97 -4.03 -11.40 -0.95
N HIS A 98 -2.97 -12.11 -1.31
CA HIS A 98 -1.69 -12.14 -0.62
C HIS A 98 -0.69 -11.45 -1.53
N ALA A 99 -1.03 -10.22 -1.92
CA ALA A 99 -0.15 -9.42 -2.74
C ALA A 99 1.24 -9.33 -2.10
N THR A 100 2.24 -9.58 -2.93
CA THR A 100 3.64 -9.50 -2.57
C THR A 100 4.27 -8.29 -3.25
N GLU A 101 5.50 -7.97 -2.87
CA GLU A 101 6.27 -6.92 -3.56
C GLU A 101 6.47 -7.25 -5.05
N ASP A 102 6.48 -8.53 -5.44
CA ASP A 102 6.53 -8.95 -6.85
C ASP A 102 5.33 -8.46 -7.67
N ASP A 103 4.18 -8.25 -7.04
CA ASP A 103 2.99 -7.77 -7.72
C ASP A 103 3.07 -6.26 -8.04
N LEU A 104 3.83 -5.50 -7.24
CA LEU A 104 4.12 -4.09 -7.52
C LEU A 104 4.90 -3.93 -8.83
N TRP A 105 5.74 -4.90 -9.17
CA TRP A 105 6.55 -4.93 -10.39
C TRP A 105 5.81 -5.40 -11.64
N LYS A 106 4.66 -6.06 -11.47
CA LYS A 106 3.78 -6.46 -12.58
C LYS A 106 2.88 -5.30 -13.02
N CYS A 107 2.77 -4.28 -12.19
CA CYS A 107 2.14 -3.01 -12.54
C CYS A 107 3.16 -2.11 -13.26
N ASP A 108 2.69 -1.32 -14.20
CA ASP A 108 3.49 -0.31 -14.91
C ASP A 108 3.83 0.81 -13.90
N ASN A 109 4.94 0.66 -13.16
CA ASN A 109 5.38 1.57 -12.10
C ASN A 109 6.56 2.42 -12.57
N ASN A 110 6.34 3.72 -12.69
CA ASN A 110 7.34 4.65 -13.22
C ASN A 110 7.81 5.69 -12.19
N ASP A 111 7.14 5.80 -11.04
CA ASP A 111 7.36 6.89 -10.08
C ASP A 111 7.59 6.39 -8.63
N GLY A 112 7.45 5.08 -8.40
CA GLY A 112 7.62 4.43 -7.11
C GLY A 112 6.30 3.97 -6.47
N PHE A 113 6.39 3.46 -5.24
CA PHE A 113 5.24 2.89 -4.54
C PHE A 113 5.29 3.15 -3.03
N ILE A 114 4.15 2.98 -2.38
CA ILE A 114 4.02 2.99 -0.92
C ILE A 114 3.64 1.60 -0.44
N ILE A 115 4.19 1.18 0.70
CA ILE A 115 3.68 0.04 1.46
C ILE A 115 3.04 0.57 2.75
N LEU A 116 1.78 0.20 2.99
CA LEU A 116 1.04 0.45 4.23
C LEU A 116 0.84 -0.88 4.97
N ASP A 117 1.47 -1.02 6.14
CA ASP A 117 1.33 -2.16 7.03
C ASP A 117 0.41 -1.81 8.20
N LEU A 118 -0.63 -2.59 8.40
CA LEU A 118 -1.59 -2.45 9.49
C LEU A 118 -1.48 -3.67 10.41
N PHE A 119 -1.28 -3.45 11.72
CA PHE A 119 -1.12 -4.52 12.70
C PHE A 119 -2.32 -4.59 13.62
N LYS A 120 -2.97 -5.75 13.68
CA LYS A 120 -4.10 -5.94 14.59
C LYS A 120 -3.66 -5.75 16.04
N GLY A 121 -4.49 -5.01 16.78
CA GLY A 121 -4.36 -4.92 18.22
C GLY A 121 -5.10 -6.02 18.96
N PRO A 122 -4.83 -6.17 20.27
CA PRO A 122 -5.45 -7.19 21.13
C PRO A 122 -6.97 -7.00 21.33
N ALA A 123 -7.53 -5.86 20.91
CA ALA A 123 -8.93 -5.52 21.09
C ALA A 123 -9.78 -5.84 19.85
N TYR A 124 -11.06 -6.15 20.07
CA TYR A 124 -12.11 -6.32 19.06
C TYR A 124 -12.35 -5.09 18.14
N TYR A 125 -11.66 -3.98 18.39
CA TYR A 125 -12.04 -2.64 17.94
C TYR A 125 -11.02 -1.93 17.03
N GLY A 126 -9.86 -2.50 16.71
CA GLY A 126 -8.95 -1.80 15.79
C GLY A 126 -7.57 -2.41 15.56
N PHE A 127 -6.81 -1.71 14.73
CA PHE A 127 -5.38 -1.93 14.50
C PHE A 127 -4.60 -1.13 15.55
N GLU A 128 -3.61 -1.75 16.17
CA GLU A 128 -2.78 -1.13 17.21
C GLU A 128 -1.71 -0.23 16.60
N ARG A 129 -1.21 -0.60 15.43
CA ARG A 129 -0.08 0.08 14.81
C ARG A 129 -0.25 0.11 13.30
N SER A 130 0.15 1.22 12.69
CA SER A 130 0.27 1.36 11.25
C SER A 130 1.68 1.82 10.90
N ILE A 131 2.28 1.24 9.85
CA ILE A 131 3.60 1.61 9.36
C ILE A 131 3.50 1.94 7.88
N VAL A 132 4.18 3.00 7.45
CA VAL A 132 4.27 3.39 6.05
C VAL A 132 5.73 3.39 5.59
N SER A 133 6.00 2.70 4.49
CA SER A 133 7.29 2.68 3.81
C SER A 133 7.18 3.27 2.41
N PHE A 134 8.16 4.09 2.03
CA PHE A 134 8.21 4.76 0.74
C PHE A 134 9.32 4.20 -0.13
N PHE A 135 9.01 3.98 -1.42
CA PHE A 135 9.95 3.45 -2.39
C PHE A 135 9.94 4.29 -3.65
N ALA A 136 11.13 4.68 -4.10
CA ALA A 136 11.36 5.51 -5.27
C ALA A 136 12.19 4.75 -6.31
N ASN A 137 12.00 5.08 -7.59
CA ASN A 137 12.83 4.50 -8.65
C ASN A 137 14.31 4.86 -8.43
N ASP A 138 15.17 3.84 -8.52
CA ASP A 138 16.62 3.99 -8.40
C ASP A 138 17.22 4.26 -9.79
N TRP A 139 17.14 5.52 -10.24
CA TRP A 139 17.66 5.95 -11.54
C TRP A 139 19.18 5.80 -11.70
N GLU A 140 19.91 5.57 -10.61
CA GLU A 140 21.35 5.29 -10.61
C GLU A 140 21.65 3.83 -10.96
N SER A 141 20.65 2.95 -10.90
CA SER A 141 20.75 1.54 -11.21
C SER A 141 20.51 1.29 -12.69
N SER A 142 21.37 0.51 -13.33
CA SER A 142 21.16 0.04 -14.72
C SER A 142 20.04 -0.99 -14.84
N SER A 143 19.46 -1.42 -13.71
CA SER A 143 18.32 -2.33 -13.63
C SER A 143 17.10 -1.60 -13.10
N TYR A 144 15.92 -1.85 -13.67
CA TYR A 144 14.62 -1.44 -13.14
C TYR A 144 14.51 -1.89 -11.68
N SER A 145 14.77 -0.97 -10.75
CA SER A 145 14.85 -1.22 -9.32
C SER A 145 14.37 0.01 -8.56
N VAL A 146 13.89 -0.22 -7.35
CA VAL A 146 13.49 0.84 -6.42
C VAL A 146 14.39 0.76 -5.21
N LYS A 147 14.52 1.89 -4.54
CA LYS A 147 15.13 2.00 -3.22
C LYS A 147 14.12 2.50 -2.22
N GLN A 148 14.20 1.98 -1.00
CA GLN A 148 13.50 2.59 0.13
C GLN A 148 14.06 3.98 0.38
N VAL A 149 13.17 4.96 0.54
CA VAL A 149 13.52 6.38 0.75
C VAL A 149 12.75 6.94 1.95
N SER A 150 13.21 8.07 2.47
CA SER A 150 12.44 8.83 3.46
C SER A 150 11.17 9.40 2.83
N PHE A 151 10.21 9.82 3.67
CA PHE A 151 9.03 10.56 3.21
C PHE A 151 9.43 11.83 2.44
N GLU A 152 10.41 12.56 2.95
CA GLU A 152 10.91 13.79 2.36
C GLU A 152 11.49 13.54 0.97
N ASP A 153 12.33 12.52 0.82
CA ASP A 153 12.92 12.14 -0.46
C ASP A 153 11.86 11.65 -1.45
N TYR A 154 10.88 10.87 -0.96
CA TYR A 154 9.75 10.41 -1.77
C TYR A 154 8.97 11.58 -2.38
N CYS A 155 8.65 12.60 -1.57
CA CYS A 155 7.96 13.80 -2.02
C CYS A 155 8.84 14.70 -2.92
N ASN A 156 10.16 14.69 -2.75
CA ASN A 156 11.07 15.54 -3.51
C ASN A 156 11.47 14.99 -4.90
N GLN A 157 10.94 13.84 -5.32
CA GLN A 157 11.17 13.32 -6.67
C GLN A 157 10.69 14.34 -7.73
N SER A 158 11.42 14.43 -8.85
CA SER A 158 11.42 15.59 -9.77
C SER A 158 10.06 16.00 -10.34
N ASP A 159 9.09 15.07 -10.40
CA ASP A 159 7.76 15.31 -10.95
C ASP A 159 6.68 15.38 -9.82
N GLY A 160 6.92 14.78 -8.65
CA GLY A 160 5.98 14.77 -7.52
C GLY A 160 6.04 15.99 -6.59
N ASN A 161 7.10 16.78 -6.68
CA ASN A 161 7.31 17.98 -5.84
C ASN A 161 6.23 19.05 -6.10
N GLU A 162 5.76 19.20 -7.35
CA GLU A 162 4.72 20.21 -7.67
C GLU A 162 3.40 19.94 -6.93
N TYR A 163 3.11 18.68 -6.64
CA TYR A 163 1.95 18.29 -5.85
C TYR A 163 2.26 18.23 -4.35
N THR A 164 3.48 17.94 -3.91
CA THR A 164 3.80 17.80 -2.48
C THR A 164 4.46 19.04 -1.87
N THR A 165 3.76 20.19 -1.94
CA THR A 165 4.19 21.47 -1.34
C THR A 165 4.58 21.35 0.15
N ASP A 166 5.40 22.26 0.67
CA ASP A 166 5.80 22.31 2.08
C ASP A 166 4.62 22.22 3.06
N ASN A 167 3.57 23.00 2.82
CA ASN A 167 2.36 23.00 3.66
C ASN A 167 1.65 21.64 3.62
N PHE A 168 1.60 21.01 2.46
CA PHE A 168 1.03 19.67 2.32
C PHE A 168 1.85 18.66 3.12
N ARG A 169 3.17 18.66 2.98
CA ARG A 169 4.09 17.74 3.68
C ARG A 169 3.98 17.89 5.20
N ALA A 170 4.00 19.12 5.70
CA ALA A 170 3.86 19.40 7.12
C ALA A 170 2.50 18.92 7.67
N SER A 171 1.41 19.19 6.92
CA SER A 171 0.07 18.76 7.32
C SER A 171 -0.10 17.24 7.26
N TRP A 172 0.49 16.59 6.25
CA TRP A 172 0.44 15.13 6.11
C TRP A 172 1.18 14.45 7.26
N LYS A 173 2.38 14.91 7.62
CA LYS A 173 3.14 14.37 8.76
C LYS A 173 2.39 14.56 10.08
N LEU A 174 1.77 15.72 10.29
CA LEU A 174 0.95 15.97 11.48
C LEU A 174 -0.22 14.98 11.57
N LEU A 175 -0.95 14.74 10.47
CA LEU A 175 -2.04 13.77 10.45
C LEU A 175 -1.55 12.33 10.63
N ALA A 176 -0.39 11.98 10.04
CA ALA A 176 0.22 10.68 10.26
C ALA A 176 0.55 10.46 11.74
N GLU A 177 1.11 11.45 12.41
CA GLU A 177 1.37 11.41 13.86
C GLU A 177 0.08 11.23 14.68
N GLU A 178 -0.95 12.03 14.40
CA GLU A 178 -2.25 11.94 15.08
C GLU A 178 -2.96 10.59 14.86
N TYR A 179 -2.77 9.96 13.70
CA TYR A 179 -3.30 8.62 13.40
C TYR A 179 -2.40 7.48 13.88
N GLY A 180 -1.26 7.78 14.54
CA GLY A 180 -0.33 6.76 15.02
C GLY A 180 0.36 6.00 13.89
N ILE A 181 0.60 6.65 12.75
CA ILE A 181 1.33 6.08 11.61
C ILE A 181 2.84 6.29 11.82
N GLU A 182 3.57 5.18 11.90
CA GLU A 182 5.03 5.17 11.93
C GLU A 182 5.59 5.26 10.51
N LEU A 183 6.46 6.23 10.24
CA LEU A 183 7.16 6.35 8.96
C LEU A 183 8.49 5.60 9.03
N VAL A 184 8.74 4.70 8.07
CA VAL A 184 10.01 3.97 8.02
C VAL A 184 11.08 4.85 7.42
N GLU A 185 12.07 5.19 8.26
CA GLU A 185 13.30 5.79 7.80
C GLU A 185 14.21 4.74 7.15
N PRO A 186 14.80 5.02 5.98
CA PRO A 186 15.62 4.06 5.27
C PRO A 186 16.86 3.71 6.08
N LYS A 187 17.00 2.43 6.47
CA LYS A 187 18.27 1.89 6.99
C LYS A 187 19.04 1.32 5.82
N THR A 188 20.11 2.01 5.41
CA THR A 188 21.10 1.57 4.39
C THR A 188 20.49 0.84 3.18
N VAL A 189 19.99 1.62 2.21
CA VAL A 189 19.57 1.22 0.84
C VAL A 189 19.16 -0.25 0.67
N ILE A 190 17.89 -0.56 0.98
CA ILE A 190 17.26 -1.80 0.52
C ILE A 190 16.91 -1.61 -0.96
N ARG A 191 17.62 -2.34 -1.84
CA ARG A 191 17.30 -2.42 -3.27
C ARG A 191 16.37 -3.60 -3.50
N LEU A 192 15.17 -3.32 -4.00
CA LEU A 192 14.28 -4.35 -4.47
C LEU A 192 14.52 -4.53 -5.97
N GLY A 193 15.11 -5.67 -6.32
CA GLY A 193 15.34 -6.07 -7.71
C GLY A 193 14.25 -7.03 -8.19
N LYS A 194 14.02 -7.07 -9.50
CA LYS A 194 13.13 -8.05 -10.12
C LYS A 194 13.75 -9.44 -10.04
N GLY A 195 13.40 -10.19 -8.99
CA GLY A 195 13.69 -11.62 -8.84
C GLY A 195 15.15 -11.98 -8.58
N GLU A 196 15.57 -11.95 -7.31
CA GLU A 196 16.44 -13.01 -6.79
C GLU A 196 15.60 -13.84 -5.82
N SER A 197 15.11 -14.97 -6.30
CA SER A 197 14.48 -15.97 -5.47
C SER A 197 15.51 -16.50 -4.49
N ASN A 198 15.44 -16.09 -3.22
CA ASN A 198 16.09 -16.81 -2.13
C ASN A 198 15.29 -18.09 -1.87
N TYR A 199 15.49 -19.08 -2.74
CA TYR A 199 15.32 -20.49 -2.40
C TYR A 199 16.67 -21.15 -2.61
N GLU A 200 17.21 -21.72 -1.53
CA GLU A 200 18.36 -22.64 -1.55
C GLU A 200 18.14 -23.80 -2.52
#